data_AF-A0A952DQY2-F1
#
_entry.id   AF-A0A952DQY2-F1
#
_cell.length_a   1.000
_cell.length_b   1.000
_cell.length_c   1.000
_cell.angle_alpha   90.00
_cell.angle_beta   90.00
_cell.angle_gamma   90.00
#
_symmetry.space_group_name_H-M   'P 1'
#
loop_
_entity.id
_entity.type
_entity.pdbx_description
1 polymer ?
#
loop_
_entity_poly.entity_id
_entity_poly.type
_entity_poly.pdbx_seq_one_letter_code
_entity_poly.pdbx_strand_id
1 'polypeptide(L)'
;MKQINWKQILPHVFAIAIFLVVALVYCKPALEGKVLQQADITQWKSMAQNQEHVFEATGKVPLWTNGMFSGMPGYMIKGWANNALPYYFMNIISLNIPKPFLFFFLASICFYFLSQVLKTNSWIGAAVSLCYAYATYNAVIVAEGHDTKMLSLAVLPGLLAGLLLIFDKKYWWGATFTALFTAVLLAQKHYQITYYGML
;
A
#
# COMPACT_ATOMS: atom_id res chain seq x y z
N MET A 1 7.12 -15.88 33.78
CA MET A 1 6.55 -15.62 32.44
C MET A 1 5.48 -14.55 32.59
N LYS A 2 5.60 -13.38 31.94
CA LYS A 2 4.56 -12.34 32.03
C LYS A 2 3.26 -12.91 31.44
N GLN A 3 2.20 -12.98 32.25
CA GLN A 3 0.89 -13.43 31.77
C GLN A 3 0.42 -12.47 30.66
N ILE A 4 0.06 -13.03 29.51
CA ILE A 4 -0.45 -12.25 28.37
C ILE A 4 -1.82 -11.69 28.77
N ASN A 5 -1.96 -10.36 28.75
CA ASN A 5 -3.21 -9.69 29.08
C ASN A 5 -4.16 -9.69 27.87
N TRP A 6 -4.95 -10.75 27.73
CA TRP A 6 -5.91 -10.93 26.63
C TRP A 6 -6.88 -9.76 26.47
N LYS A 7 -7.25 -9.06 27.55
CA LYS A 7 -8.16 -7.90 27.48
C LYS A 7 -7.59 -6.73 26.68
N GLN A 8 -6.26 -6.61 26.60
CA GLN A 8 -5.59 -5.57 25.83
C GLN A 8 -5.39 -5.95 24.36
N ILE A 9 -5.30 -7.24 24.05
CA ILE A 9 -5.08 -7.74 22.68
C ILE A 9 -6.40 -7.88 21.91
N LEU A 10 -7.47 -8.28 22.59
CA LEU A 10 -8.79 -8.51 22.00
C LEU A 10 -9.28 -7.35 21.12
N PRO A 11 -9.22 -6.07 21.53
CA PRO A 11 -9.68 -4.95 20.70
C PRO A 11 -8.95 -4.86 19.35
N HIS A 12 -7.66 -5.16 19.32
CA HIS A 12 -6.86 -5.13 18.09
C HIS A 12 -7.22 -6.28 17.15
N VAL A 13 -7.45 -7.47 17.71
CA VAL A 13 -7.89 -8.65 16.92
C VAL A 13 -9.26 -8.37 16.31
N PHE A 14 -10.19 -7.80 17.09
CA PHE A 14 -11.50 -7.40 16.57
C PHE A 14 -11.38 -6.31 15.49
N ALA A 15 -10.51 -5.31 15.67
CA ALA A 15 -10.29 -4.28 14.67
C ALA A 15 -9.80 -4.87 13.33
N ILE A 16 -8.81 -5.76 13.37
CA ILE A 16 -8.29 -6.43 12.16
C ILE A 16 -9.37 -7.29 11.50
N ALA A 17 -10.14 -8.05 12.28
CA ALA A 17 -11.25 -8.86 11.77
C ALA A 17 -12.32 -7.98 11.11
N ILE A 18 -12.67 -6.83 11.71
CA ILE A 18 -13.60 -5.86 11.14
C ILE A 18 -13.06 -5.33 9.81
N PHE A 19 -11.78 -4.94 9.75
CA PHE A 19 -11.19 -4.44 8.50
C PHE A 19 -11.26 -5.47 7.37
N LEU A 20 -10.99 -6.74 7.68
CA LEU A 20 -11.13 -7.84 6.71
C LEU A 20 -12.57 -7.99 6.22
N VAL A 21 -13.53 -8.08 7.15
CA VAL A 21 -14.94 -8.28 6.80
C VAL A 21 -15.46 -7.11 5.97
N VAL A 22 -15.16 -5.87 6.36
CA VAL A 22 -15.62 -4.69 5.61
C VAL A 22 -14.99 -4.66 4.22
N ALA A 23 -13.70 -4.97 4.08
CA ALA A 23 -13.05 -5.05 2.77
C ALA A 23 -13.68 -6.12 1.88
N LEU A 24 -13.97 -7.30 2.42
CA LEU A 24 -14.63 -8.39 1.69
C LEU A 24 -16.06 -8.01 1.25
N VAL A 25 -16.83 -7.37 2.13
CA VAL A 25 -18.20 -6.94 1.82
C VAL A 25 -18.20 -5.82 0.78
N TYR A 26 -17.33 -4.81 0.94
CA TYR A 26 -17.24 -3.69 0.02
C TYR A 26 -16.81 -4.13 -1.39
N CYS A 27 -15.83 -5.02 -1.46
CA CYS A 27 -15.32 -5.58 -2.71
C CYS A 27 -16.00 -6.90 -3.10
N LYS A 28 -17.22 -7.18 -2.61
CA LYS A 28 -17.97 -8.42 -2.91
C LYS A 28 -18.02 -8.76 -4.41
N PRO A 29 -18.22 -7.82 -5.34
CA PRO A 29 -18.21 -8.14 -6.78
C PRO A 29 -16.94 -8.87 -7.24
N ALA A 30 -15.78 -8.59 -6.63
CA ALA A 30 -14.53 -9.27 -6.97
C ALA A 30 -14.52 -10.74 -6.54
N LEU A 31 -15.27 -11.12 -5.49
CA LEU A 31 -15.45 -12.53 -5.10
C LEU A 31 -16.31 -13.29 -6.12
N GLU A 32 -17.16 -12.59 -6.85
CA GLU A 32 -17.99 -13.15 -7.94
C GLU A 32 -17.19 -13.26 -9.26
N GLY A 33 -15.89 -12.99 -9.25
CA GLY A 33 -15.03 -13.03 -10.43
C GLY A 33 -15.14 -11.80 -11.34
N LYS A 34 -15.85 -10.75 -10.90
CA LYS A 34 -15.94 -9.50 -11.67
C LYS A 34 -14.64 -8.72 -11.55
N VAL A 35 -14.18 -8.17 -12.66
CA VAL A 35 -12.93 -7.38 -12.74
C VAL A 35 -13.28 -5.93 -13.08
N LEU A 36 -12.59 -4.99 -12.44
CA LEU A 36 -12.72 -3.58 -12.75
C LEU A 36 -12.09 -3.27 -14.11
N GLN A 37 -12.81 -2.53 -14.94
CA GLN A 37 -12.24 -1.98 -16.17
C GLN A 37 -11.45 -0.71 -15.82
N GLN A 38 -10.15 -0.88 -15.59
CA GLN A 38 -9.24 0.19 -15.18
C GLN A 38 -8.55 0.81 -16.40
N ALA A 39 -8.84 2.07 -16.70
CA ALA A 39 -8.27 2.79 -17.84
C ALA A 39 -6.74 2.92 -17.71
N ASP A 40 -6.25 3.28 -16.52
CA ASP A 40 -4.82 3.44 -16.25
C ASP A 40 -4.04 2.14 -16.45
N ILE A 41 -4.59 1.02 -15.97
CA ILE A 41 -3.95 -0.30 -16.15
C ILE A 41 -3.90 -0.68 -17.63
N THR A 42 -4.96 -0.37 -18.38
CA THR A 42 -5.01 -0.61 -19.82
C THR A 42 -3.98 0.23 -20.55
N GLN A 43 -3.90 1.53 -20.23
CA GLN A 43 -2.92 2.44 -20.80
C GLN A 43 -1.49 2.02 -20.44
N TRP A 44 -1.23 1.63 -19.19
CA TRP A 44 0.07 1.14 -18.75
C TRP A 44 0.52 -0.11 -19.51
N LYS A 45 -0.37 -1.06 -19.78
CA LYS A 45 -0.05 -2.23 -20.61
C LYS A 45 0.41 -1.83 -22.01
N SER A 46 -0.28 -0.87 -22.64
CA SER A 46 0.11 -0.35 -23.95
C SER A 46 1.46 0.38 -23.90
N MET A 47 1.72 1.15 -22.85
CA MET A 47 3.01 1.82 -22.63
C MET A 47 4.17 0.82 -22.46
N ALA A 48 3.93 -0.27 -21.73
CA ALA A 48 4.93 -1.29 -21.44
C ALA A 48 5.17 -2.27 -22.61
N GLN A 49 4.31 -2.29 -23.63
CA GLN A 49 4.32 -3.30 -24.69
C GLN A 49 5.67 -3.45 -25.40
N ASN A 50 6.33 -2.34 -25.74
CA ASN A 50 7.65 -2.39 -26.38
C ASN A 50 8.69 -3.07 -25.47
N GLN A 51 8.70 -2.73 -24.18
CA GLN A 51 9.59 -3.35 -23.21
C GLN A 51 9.26 -4.82 -22.97
N GLU A 52 7.98 -5.20 -23.05
CA GLU A 52 7.52 -6.59 -22.98
C GLU A 52 8.09 -7.43 -24.13
N HIS A 53 7.95 -6.95 -25.37
CA HIS A 53 8.45 -7.68 -26.54
C HIS A 53 9.97 -7.91 -26.47
N VAL A 54 10.73 -6.90 -26.05
CA VAL A 54 12.19 -7.03 -25.86
C VAL A 54 12.52 -7.99 -24.73
N PHE A 55 11.74 -7.95 -23.64
CA PHE A 55 11.91 -8.85 -22.50
C PHE A 55 11.63 -10.31 -22.88
N GLU A 56 10.57 -10.59 -23.64
CA GLU A 56 10.25 -11.92 -24.14
C GLU A 56 11.36 -12.48 -25.04
N ALA A 57 11.98 -11.64 -25.87
CA ALA A 57 13.06 -12.05 -26.77
C ALA A 57 14.43 -12.23 -26.09
N THR A 58 14.73 -11.44 -25.07
CA THR A 58 16.10 -11.34 -24.51
C THR A 58 16.22 -11.74 -23.04
N GLY A 59 15.10 -11.89 -22.34
CA GLY A 59 15.04 -12.06 -20.89
C GLY A 59 15.43 -10.80 -20.10
N LYS A 60 15.68 -9.66 -20.74
CA LYS A 60 16.11 -8.41 -20.10
C LYS A 60 15.13 -7.28 -20.38
N VAL A 61 14.73 -6.56 -19.34
CA VAL A 61 13.85 -5.39 -19.48
C VAL A 61 14.71 -4.19 -19.93
N PRO A 62 14.43 -3.58 -21.10
CA PRO A 62 15.19 -2.43 -21.56
C PRO A 62 14.88 -1.19 -20.69
N LEU A 63 15.92 -0.44 -20.33
CA LEU A 63 15.80 0.79 -19.53
C LEU A 63 15.37 2.01 -20.36
N TRP A 64 15.28 1.88 -21.69
CA TRP A 64 14.81 2.89 -22.63
C TRP A 64 13.71 2.28 -23.51
N THR A 65 12.65 3.05 -23.78
CA THR A 65 11.58 2.66 -24.70
C THR A 65 11.43 3.67 -25.82
N ASN A 66 11.33 3.18 -27.06
CA ASN A 66 11.10 4.03 -28.24
C ASN A 66 9.61 4.21 -28.55
N GLY A 67 8.74 3.36 -27.96
CA GLY A 67 7.31 3.36 -28.27
C GLY A 67 6.54 4.54 -27.66
N MET A 68 7.09 5.18 -26.63
CA MET A 68 6.49 6.35 -25.99
C MET A 68 7.26 7.62 -26.33
N PHE A 69 6.56 8.68 -26.73
CA PHE A 69 7.11 10.02 -26.96
C PHE A 69 8.38 10.06 -27.84
N SER A 70 8.50 9.13 -28.80
CA SER A 70 9.69 8.96 -29.64
C SER A 70 10.99 8.61 -28.89
N GLY A 71 10.89 8.19 -27.62
CA GLY A 71 12.03 7.86 -26.77
C GLY A 71 11.89 8.41 -25.36
N MET A 72 11.89 7.54 -24.36
CA MET A 72 12.01 7.94 -22.96
C MET A 72 12.62 6.82 -22.10
N PRO A 73 13.10 7.12 -20.88
CA PRO A 73 13.51 6.08 -19.94
C PRO A 73 12.33 5.18 -19.52
N GLY A 74 12.50 3.88 -19.69
CA GLY A 74 11.47 2.85 -19.45
C GLY A 74 11.42 2.30 -18.02
N TYR A 75 12.38 2.64 -17.15
CA TYR A 75 12.46 2.09 -15.78
C TYR A 75 11.27 2.46 -14.88
N MET A 76 10.54 3.54 -15.21
CA MET A 76 9.31 3.94 -14.53
C MET A 76 8.06 3.23 -15.05
N ILE A 77 8.09 2.72 -16.28
CA ILE A 77 6.96 2.00 -16.91
C ILE A 77 7.05 0.53 -16.49
N LYS A 78 8.11 -0.15 -16.89
CA LYS A 78 8.44 -1.52 -16.49
C LYS A 78 9.90 -1.57 -16.08
N GLY A 79 10.16 -2.03 -14.86
CA GLY A 79 11.52 -2.14 -14.35
C GLY A 79 11.54 -2.77 -12.97
N TRP A 80 12.56 -3.58 -12.73
CA TRP A 80 12.71 -4.31 -11.47
C TRP A 80 13.38 -3.46 -10.40
N ALA A 81 12.95 -3.68 -9.16
CA ALA A 81 13.68 -3.20 -7.99
C ALA A 81 14.73 -4.24 -7.61
N ASN A 82 15.95 -3.82 -7.31
CA ASN A 82 17.01 -4.70 -6.79
C ASN A 82 16.78 -5.11 -5.33
N ASN A 83 15.64 -4.74 -4.74
CA ASN A 83 15.31 -5.00 -3.35
C ASN A 83 13.87 -5.52 -3.22
N ALA A 84 13.72 -6.76 -2.77
CA ALA A 84 12.43 -7.41 -2.56
C ALA A 84 11.82 -7.15 -1.17
N LEU A 85 12.63 -6.67 -0.21
CA LEU A 85 12.21 -6.46 1.18
C LEU A 85 10.92 -5.61 1.33
N PRO A 86 10.74 -4.49 0.59
CA PRO A 86 9.53 -3.69 0.73
C PRO A 86 8.27 -4.47 0.32
N TYR A 87 8.36 -5.28 -0.73
CA TYR A 87 7.24 -6.10 -1.20
C TYR A 87 6.90 -7.20 -0.19
N TYR A 88 7.90 -7.86 0.40
CA TYR A 88 7.66 -8.85 1.45
C TYR A 88 7.02 -8.23 2.69
N PHE A 89 7.53 -7.09 3.15
CA PHE A 89 6.95 -6.38 4.29
C PHE A 89 5.49 -5.99 4.00
N MET A 90 5.20 -5.44 2.82
CA MET A 90 3.84 -5.09 2.41
C MET A 90 2.93 -6.33 2.34
N ASN A 91 3.40 -7.46 1.83
CA ASN A 91 2.63 -8.71 1.77
C ASN A 91 2.32 -9.25 3.16
N ILE A 92 3.25 -9.14 4.11
CA ILE A 92 3.04 -9.55 5.50
C ILE A 92 1.94 -8.71 6.15
N ILE A 93 2.04 -7.37 6.07
CA ILE A 93 1.05 -6.48 6.72
C ILE A 93 -0.32 -6.51 6.03
N SER A 94 -0.38 -6.84 4.74
CA SER A 94 -1.62 -6.99 3.97
C SER A 94 -2.20 -8.42 3.99
N LEU A 95 -1.58 -9.34 4.73
CA LEU A 95 -1.94 -10.77 4.79
C LEU A 95 -1.98 -11.44 3.40
N ASN A 96 -1.23 -10.90 2.44
CA ASN A 96 -1.16 -11.37 1.05
C ASN A 96 -2.54 -11.51 0.37
N ILE A 97 -3.49 -10.65 0.75
CA ILE A 97 -4.84 -10.65 0.18
C ILE A 97 -4.78 -10.08 -1.25
N PRO A 98 -5.55 -10.60 -2.22
CA PRO A 98 -5.56 -10.06 -3.56
C PRO A 98 -6.18 -8.65 -3.65
N LYS A 99 -5.87 -7.94 -4.74
CA LYS A 99 -6.61 -6.74 -5.15
C LYS A 99 -8.05 -7.13 -5.53
N PRO A 100 -9.05 -6.26 -5.28
CA PRO A 100 -8.94 -4.90 -4.72
C PRO A 100 -8.99 -4.83 -3.18
N PHE A 101 -9.27 -5.94 -2.49
CA PHE A 101 -9.40 -5.99 -1.01
C PHE A 101 -8.18 -5.43 -0.29
N LEU A 102 -6.98 -5.74 -0.82
CA LEU A 102 -5.70 -5.30 -0.30
C LEU A 102 -5.64 -3.79 -0.07
N PHE A 103 -6.18 -2.97 -0.97
CA PHE A 103 -6.07 -1.51 -0.88
C PHE A 103 -6.74 -0.96 0.37
N PHE A 104 -7.99 -1.36 0.60
CA PHE A 104 -8.79 -0.89 1.73
C PHE A 104 -8.28 -1.49 3.04
N PHE A 105 -7.94 -2.77 3.04
CA PHE A 105 -7.40 -3.43 4.22
C PHE A 105 -6.07 -2.83 4.67
N LEU A 106 -5.14 -2.62 3.74
CA LEU A 106 -3.83 -2.02 4.03
C LEU A 106 -3.99 -0.58 4.55
N ALA A 107 -4.85 0.22 3.93
CA ALA A 107 -5.13 1.59 4.37
C ALA A 107 -5.69 1.61 5.80
N SER A 108 -6.63 0.70 6.12
CA SER A 108 -7.16 0.58 7.48
C SER A 108 -6.09 0.15 8.48
N ILE A 109 -5.23 -0.82 8.16
CA ILE A 109 -4.19 -1.28 9.08
C ILE A 109 -3.15 -0.20 9.36
N CYS A 110 -2.65 0.48 8.32
CA CYS A 110 -1.63 1.49 8.48
C CYS A 110 -2.16 2.71 9.25
N PHE A 111 -3.41 3.13 8.98
CA PHE A 111 -4.03 4.20 9.75
C PHE A 111 -4.34 3.76 11.19
N TYR A 112 -4.72 2.50 11.39
CA TYR A 112 -4.95 1.97 12.71
C TYR A 112 -3.66 1.96 13.53
N PHE A 113 -2.54 1.54 12.94
CA PHE A 113 -1.23 1.61 13.56
C PHE A 113 -0.89 3.05 13.99
N LEU A 114 -1.12 4.04 13.13
CA LEU A 114 -0.99 5.45 13.48
C LEU A 114 -1.87 5.83 14.68
N SER A 115 -3.15 5.44 14.68
CA SER A 115 -4.08 5.74 15.77
C SER A 115 -3.62 5.15 17.11
N GLN A 116 -2.97 3.98 17.10
CA GLN A 116 -2.44 3.35 18.31
C GLN A 116 -1.16 4.03 18.80
N VAL A 117 -0.30 4.52 17.88
CA VAL A 117 0.87 5.35 18.25
C VAL A 117 0.41 6.68 18.86
N LEU A 118 -0.67 7.26 18.36
CA LEU A 118 -1.33 8.45 18.92
C LEU A 118 -2.09 8.18 20.23
N LYS A 119 -2.07 6.93 20.74
CA LYS A 119 -2.72 6.52 22.01
C LYS A 119 -4.24 6.76 22.00
N THR A 120 -4.86 6.71 20.83
CA THR A 120 -6.31 6.81 20.68
C THR A 120 -6.98 5.51 21.14
N ASN A 121 -8.18 5.60 21.71
CA ASN A 121 -8.97 4.42 22.05
C ASN A 121 -9.10 3.48 20.84
N SER A 122 -8.88 2.18 21.04
CA SER A 122 -8.82 1.19 19.96
C SER A 122 -10.09 1.11 19.11
N TRP A 123 -11.27 1.35 19.67
CA TRP A 123 -12.52 1.36 18.89
C TRP A 123 -12.67 2.63 18.05
N ILE A 124 -12.31 3.78 18.62
CA ILE A 124 -12.28 5.06 17.89
C ILE A 124 -11.23 4.97 16.77
N GLY A 125 -10.04 4.45 17.07
CA GLY A 125 -8.99 4.22 16.10
C GLY A 125 -9.46 3.32 14.95
N ALA A 126 -10.20 2.25 15.25
CA ALA A 126 -10.77 1.38 14.22
C ALA A 126 -11.79 2.12 13.33
N ALA A 127 -12.69 2.91 13.94
CA ALA A 127 -13.67 3.70 13.20
C ALA A 127 -13.00 4.72 12.26
N VAL A 128 -12.03 5.50 12.75
CA VAL A 128 -11.32 6.50 11.93
C VAL A 128 -10.50 5.82 10.83
N SER A 129 -9.92 4.65 11.08
CA SER A 129 -9.18 3.87 10.08
C SER A 129 -10.07 3.40 8.92
N LEU A 130 -11.33 3.06 9.21
CA LEU A 130 -12.33 2.78 8.19
C LEU A 130 -12.70 4.06 7.44
N CYS A 131 -12.96 5.17 8.12
CA CYS A 131 -13.24 6.45 7.47
C CYS A 131 -12.11 6.87 6.51
N TYR A 132 -10.86 6.65 6.90
CA TYR A 132 -9.70 6.90 6.05
C TYR A 132 -9.68 5.98 4.82
N ALA A 133 -9.79 4.66 5.03
CA ALA A 133 -9.70 3.68 3.95
C ALA A 133 -10.83 3.85 2.91
N TYR A 134 -12.05 4.12 3.37
CA TYR A 134 -13.25 4.22 2.53
C TYR A 134 -13.64 5.67 2.20
N ALA A 135 -12.72 6.63 2.36
CA ALA A 135 -12.91 7.97 1.83
C ALA A 135 -13.21 7.89 0.33
N THR A 136 -14.18 8.67 -0.14
CA THR A 136 -14.69 8.61 -1.53
C THR A 136 -13.56 8.64 -2.57
N TYR A 137 -12.53 9.44 -2.31
CA TYR A 137 -11.36 9.56 -3.18
C TYR A 137 -10.65 8.22 -3.42
N ASN A 138 -10.47 7.39 -2.38
CA ASN A 138 -9.76 6.12 -2.48
C ASN A 138 -10.49 5.13 -3.39
N ALA A 139 -11.83 5.08 -3.29
CA ALA A 139 -12.63 4.24 -4.18
C ALA A 139 -12.53 4.68 -5.65
N VAL A 140 -12.54 5.99 -5.90
CA VAL A 140 -12.42 6.56 -7.24
C VAL A 140 -11.07 6.19 -7.87
N ILE A 141 -9.96 6.37 -7.15
CA ILE A 141 -8.63 6.06 -7.71
C ILE A 141 -8.41 4.56 -7.94
N VAL A 142 -9.04 3.70 -7.12
CA VAL A 142 -9.03 2.24 -7.33
C VAL A 142 -9.84 1.88 -8.58
N ALA A 143 -11.00 2.53 -8.80
CA ALA A 143 -11.82 2.28 -9.99
C ALA A 143 -11.09 2.63 -11.30
N GLU A 144 -10.31 3.72 -11.30
CA GLU A 144 -9.53 4.14 -12.48
C GLU A 144 -8.27 3.28 -12.72
N GLY A 145 -7.69 2.71 -11.65
CA GLY A 145 -6.48 1.90 -11.73
C GLY A 145 -5.20 2.58 -11.30
N HIS A 146 -5.29 3.65 -10.51
CA HIS A 146 -4.13 4.29 -9.89
C HIS A 146 -3.61 3.46 -8.69
N ASP A 147 -3.25 2.21 -8.95
CA ASP A 147 -2.90 1.23 -7.92
C ASP A 147 -1.70 1.68 -7.08
N THR A 148 -0.63 2.15 -7.72
CA THR A 148 0.58 2.64 -7.02
C THR A 148 0.26 3.85 -6.14
N LYS A 149 -0.63 4.73 -6.60
CA LYS A 149 -1.11 5.88 -5.84
C LYS A 149 -1.88 5.44 -4.60
N MET A 150 -2.82 4.51 -4.76
CA MET A 150 -3.61 3.99 -3.65
C MET A 150 -2.72 3.27 -2.63
N LEU A 151 -1.74 2.48 -3.08
CA LEU A 151 -0.78 1.82 -2.17
C LEU A 151 0.08 2.83 -1.41
N SER A 152 0.56 3.89 -2.08
CA SER A 152 1.30 4.95 -1.41
C SER A 152 0.46 5.68 -0.36
N LEU A 153 -0.81 5.99 -0.65
CA LEU A 153 -1.73 6.56 0.34
C LEU A 153 -1.96 5.61 1.51
N ALA A 154 -2.25 4.34 1.22
CA ALA A 154 -2.49 3.32 2.25
C ALA A 154 -1.32 3.22 3.24
N VAL A 155 -0.08 3.29 2.75
CA VAL A 155 1.14 3.11 3.55
C VAL A 155 1.57 4.37 4.30
N LEU A 156 1.24 5.56 3.80
CA LEU A 156 1.69 6.83 4.35
C LEU A 156 1.39 7.02 5.85
N PRO A 157 0.21 6.66 6.40
CA PRO A 157 -0.02 6.69 7.84
C PRO A 157 0.96 5.85 8.65
N GLY A 158 1.42 4.72 8.10
CA GLY A 158 2.43 3.88 8.73
C GLY A 158 3.79 4.56 8.87
N LEU A 159 4.21 5.32 7.85
CA LEU A 159 5.41 6.16 7.92
C LEU A 159 5.29 7.20 9.04
N LEU A 160 4.16 7.92 9.09
CA LEU A 160 3.90 8.92 10.14
C LEU A 160 3.95 8.31 11.54
N ALA A 161 3.38 7.12 11.71
CA ALA A 161 3.42 6.37 12.96
C ALA A 161 4.85 6.01 13.37
N GLY A 162 5.69 5.59 12.41
CA GLY A 162 7.11 5.33 12.63
C GLY A 162 7.86 6.58 13.11
N LEU A 163 7.63 7.73 12.47
CA LEU A 163 8.25 9.01 12.86
C LEU A 163 7.80 9.45 14.26
N LEU A 164 6.51 9.34 14.58
CA LEU A 164 5.98 9.66 15.90
C LEU A 164 6.60 8.80 17.00
N LEU A 165 6.90 7.52 16.74
CA LEU A 165 7.60 6.68 17.70
C LEU A 165 9.02 7.19 18.02
N ILE A 166 9.70 7.82 17.06
CA ILE A 166 11.00 8.46 17.28
C ILE A 166 10.83 9.66 18.24
N PHE A 167 9.82 10.50 18.01
CA PHE A 167 9.50 11.62 18.90
C PHE A 167 9.09 11.16 20.31
N ASP A 168 8.43 10.00 20.42
CA ASP A 168 8.10 9.32 21.68
C ASP A 168 9.32 8.60 22.33
N LYS A 169 10.55 8.86 21.87
CA LYS A 169 11.83 8.31 22.35
C LYS A 169 11.96 6.78 22.19
N LYS A 170 11.12 6.14 21.38
CA LYS A 170 11.20 4.71 21.04
C LYS A 170 12.08 4.49 19.81
N TYR A 171 13.34 4.89 19.89
CA TYR A 171 14.23 5.02 18.74
C TYR A 171 14.35 3.76 17.89
N TRP A 172 14.52 2.58 18.50
CA TRP A 172 14.66 1.33 17.76
C TRP A 172 13.43 0.98 16.92
N TRP A 173 12.24 1.04 17.52
CA TRP A 173 10.99 0.77 16.81
C TRP A 173 10.66 1.88 15.81
N GLY A 174 10.85 3.14 16.19
CA GLY A 174 10.62 4.28 15.32
C GLY A 174 11.52 4.28 14.08
N ALA A 175 12.82 4.01 14.25
CA ALA A 175 13.75 3.90 13.12
C ALA A 175 13.41 2.70 12.22
N THR A 176 13.08 1.55 12.81
CA THR A 176 12.71 0.33 12.05
C THR A 176 11.47 0.56 11.20
N PHE A 177 10.37 1.05 11.80
CA PHE A 177 9.13 1.27 11.06
C PHE A 177 9.25 2.41 10.05
N THR A 178 9.91 3.51 10.41
CA THR A 178 10.19 4.61 9.46
C THR A 178 10.96 4.09 8.25
N ALA A 179 12.01 3.29 8.44
CA ALA A 179 12.80 2.74 7.36
C ALA A 179 11.97 1.77 6.48
N LEU A 180 11.21 0.86 7.08
CA LEU A 180 10.38 -0.11 6.35
C LEU A 180 9.29 0.58 5.53
N PHE A 181 8.52 1.50 6.13
CA PHE A 181 7.46 2.21 5.41
C PHE A 181 7.99 3.18 4.36
N THR A 182 9.14 3.83 4.61
CA THR A 182 9.85 4.62 3.59
C THR A 182 10.27 3.75 2.41
N ALA A 183 10.82 2.58 2.67
CA ALA A 183 11.24 1.66 1.62
C ALA A 183 10.05 1.18 0.77
N VAL A 184 8.88 0.93 1.39
CA VAL A 184 7.64 0.61 0.66
C VAL A 184 7.17 1.78 -0.18
N LEU A 185 7.13 3.00 0.35
CA LEU A 185 6.71 4.19 -0.40
C LEU A 185 7.58 4.43 -1.64
N LEU A 186 8.90 4.27 -1.50
CA LEU A 186 9.83 4.37 -2.63
C LEU A 186 9.63 3.23 -3.65
N ALA A 187 9.33 2.02 -3.18
CA ALA A 187 9.09 0.88 -4.06
C ALA A 187 7.83 1.03 -4.92
N GLN A 188 6.81 1.79 -4.47
CA GLN A 188 5.62 2.08 -5.26
C GLN A 188 5.85 3.03 -6.44
N LYS A 189 7.03 3.70 -6.51
CA LYS A 189 7.42 4.64 -7.57
C LYS A 189 6.45 5.82 -7.79
N HIS A 190 5.60 6.14 -6.81
CA HIS A 190 4.70 7.29 -6.88
C HIS A 190 5.34 8.54 -6.24
N TYR A 191 6.34 9.11 -6.92
CA TYR A 191 7.21 10.16 -6.37
C TYR A 191 6.49 11.39 -5.81
N GLN A 192 5.35 11.78 -6.37
CA GLN A 192 4.58 12.92 -5.86
C GLN A 192 4.14 12.70 -4.40
N ILE A 193 3.57 11.53 -4.09
CA ILE A 193 3.10 11.24 -2.72
C ILE A 193 4.30 11.10 -1.79
N THR A 194 5.37 10.44 -2.24
CA THR A 194 6.60 10.32 -1.46
C THR A 194 7.20 11.69 -1.14
N TYR A 195 7.25 12.58 -2.13
CA TYR A 195 7.77 13.94 -1.98
C TYR A 195 6.93 14.76 -1.00
N TYR A 196 5.62 14.83 -1.20
CA TYR A 196 4.73 15.58 -0.30
C TYR A 196 4.53 14.94 1.07
N GLY A 197 4.77 13.64 1.21
CA GLY A 197 4.63 12.94 2.49
C GLY A 197 5.86 13.05 3.39
N MET A 198 7.03 13.41 2.84
CA MET A 198 8.30 13.49 3.57
C MET A 198 8.77 14.93 3.84
N LEU A 199 8.22 15.92 3.14
CA LEU A 199 8.47 17.35 3.32
C LEU A 199 7.39 17.99 4.17
#